data_AF-A0A7S2N0U5-F1
#
_entry.id   AF-A0A7S2N0U5-F1
#
_cell.length_a   1.000
_cell.length_b   1.000
_cell.length_c   1.000
_cell.angle_alpha   90.00
_cell.angle_beta   90.00
_cell.angle_gamma   90.00
#
_symmetry.space_group_name_H-M   'P 1'
#
loop_
_entity.id
_entity.type
_entity.pdbx_description
1 polymer ?
#
loop_
_entity_poly.entity_id
_entity_poly.type
_entity_poly.pdbx_seq_one_letter_code
_entity_poly.pdbx_strand_id
1 'polypeptide(L)'
;YDDFNEFFWTDACLKHTYYLLDGEEDLAGHREEMGLLGATGLASNTPSVAEFTPTKGYVERRNWLHPIHSFFRIHSFLLCMLHIELAFAFCQNRTGLTISGGLLQALIGVVVTHSVLGVLRELLGVFTQHGMLHTHPAWLLSTLLRLALKVGCCILLTVSYTEMVVSNPSWLELAKFSPALWYHEVLLPHVTFRYTATVYATPHAISTLAQAFPPLSSWARSWRGPLKTIVDAFEPLNRLFVGKDIHTSVSAKIPFDFFWLSLLTLKFWFSYSYQIEPLVAPTRDLWDLDLSQWYPSYELGKIPNIVVLVVRWLPLVIMYMIDLQLWFMLWTAMYGTVIGCQLHIGEVPDLGTVRARFMLAAENFNRKVVSPQVGLEKEGGVKEVPHPSPLFAKKKKSSHPVDSWEGINESLLENVADGMGALEGDMRNLSLQYFALAWNAVLKDMRMSDLISNRERDMLYFRFWRYDVDEADNANPLKNGELMDADFFSRFTYLPVF
;
A
#
# COMPACT_ATOMS: atom_id res chain seq x y z
N TYR A 1 15.87 -22.98 -2.46
CA TYR A 1 16.13 -21.54 -2.25
C TYR A 1 15.10 -21.00 -1.26
N ASP A 2 13.80 -21.02 -1.57
CA ASP A 2 12.75 -20.50 -0.69
C ASP A 2 12.71 -21.18 0.69
N ASP A 3 12.73 -22.50 0.78
CA ASP A 3 12.72 -23.22 2.08
C ASP A 3 13.98 -22.91 2.92
N PHE A 4 15.11 -22.65 2.26
CA PHE A 4 16.37 -22.26 2.89
C PHE A 4 16.32 -20.80 3.36
N ASN A 5 15.73 -19.91 2.57
CA ASN A 5 15.49 -18.51 2.92
C ASN A 5 14.53 -18.42 4.12
N GLU A 6 13.41 -19.15 4.11
CA GLU A 6 12.48 -19.22 5.24
C GLU A 6 13.18 -19.70 6.51
N PHE A 7 14.05 -20.71 6.40
CA PHE A 7 14.84 -21.17 7.53
C PHE A 7 15.72 -20.06 8.14
N PHE A 8 16.43 -19.26 7.32
CA PHE A 8 17.22 -18.12 7.80
C PHE A 8 16.42 -17.08 8.59
N TRP A 9 15.12 -16.94 8.30
CA TRP A 9 14.22 -16.04 9.02
C TRP A 9 13.60 -16.65 10.28
N THR A 10 14.04 -17.85 10.70
CA THR A 10 13.60 -18.49 11.95
C THR A 10 14.70 -18.55 12.99
N ASP A 11 14.32 -18.50 14.27
CA ASP A 11 15.24 -18.70 15.41
C ASP A 11 15.95 -20.06 15.37
N ALA A 12 15.43 -21.03 14.59
CA ALA A 12 16.06 -22.33 14.38
C ALA A 12 17.36 -22.23 13.57
N CYS A 13 17.53 -21.19 12.74
CA CYS A 13 18.77 -20.92 12.01
C CYS A 13 19.94 -20.69 12.96
N LEU A 14 19.71 -20.03 14.10
CA LEU A 14 20.74 -19.74 15.09
C LEU A 14 21.29 -21.00 15.79
N LYS A 15 20.63 -22.15 15.61
CA LYS A 15 21.05 -23.45 16.14
C LYS A 15 21.95 -24.22 15.18
N HIS A 16 22.16 -23.72 13.97
CA HIS A 16 22.95 -24.36 12.93
C HIS A 16 24.13 -23.49 12.55
N THR A 17 25.25 -24.12 12.25
CA THR A 17 26.49 -23.43 11.84
C THR A 17 26.57 -23.36 10.32
N TYR A 18 26.93 -22.20 9.77
CA TYR A 18 27.09 -22.01 8.32
C TYR A 18 28.38 -22.65 7.77
N TYR A 19 29.33 -22.99 8.64
CA TYR A 19 30.55 -23.68 8.26
C TYR A 19 30.25 -25.14 7.86
N LEU A 20 30.84 -25.56 6.75
CA LEU A 20 31.00 -26.97 6.40
C LEU A 20 32.14 -27.48 7.27
N LEU A 21 31.83 -28.30 8.27
CA LEU A 21 32.85 -28.95 9.10
C LEU A 21 33.45 -30.11 8.29
N ASP A 22 34.29 -29.79 7.31
CA ASP A 22 34.92 -30.79 6.43
C ASP A 22 36.19 -31.44 7.02
N GLY A 23 36.53 -31.17 8.29
CA GLY A 23 37.60 -31.86 8.99
C GLY A 23 37.85 -31.39 10.42
N GLU A 24 38.52 -32.23 11.23
CA GLU A 24 38.93 -31.90 12.60
C GLU A 24 39.96 -30.75 12.68
N GLU A 25 40.68 -30.45 11.59
CA GLU A 25 41.71 -29.41 11.56
C GLU A 25 41.14 -27.98 11.44
N ASP A 26 40.02 -27.78 10.72
CA ASP A 26 39.37 -26.47 10.56
C ASP A 26 38.66 -25.99 11.85
N LEU A 27 38.31 -26.94 12.73
CA LEU A 27 37.74 -26.67 14.07
C LEU A 27 38.74 -26.00 15.02
N ALA A 28 40.04 -26.26 14.85
CA ALA A 28 41.07 -25.71 15.71
C ALA A 28 41.41 -24.26 15.35
N GLY A 29 41.49 -23.94 14.04
CA GLY A 29 41.81 -22.59 13.56
C GLY A 29 40.73 -21.55 13.90
N HIS A 30 39.46 -21.91 13.79
CA HIS A 30 38.35 -20.97 14.07
C HIS A 30 38.05 -20.77 15.56
N ARG A 31 38.64 -21.58 16.44
CA ARG A 31 38.53 -21.40 17.90
C ARG A 31 39.36 -20.22 18.40
N GLU A 32 40.42 -19.84 17.68
CA GLU A 32 41.25 -18.68 18.00
C GLU A 32 40.62 -17.36 17.53
N GLU A 33 39.96 -17.34 16.36
CA GLU A 33 39.29 -16.13 15.83
C GLU A 33 38.04 -15.73 16.63
N MET A 34 37.31 -16.71 17.19
CA MET A 34 36.08 -16.48 17.96
C MET A 34 36.32 -16.11 19.44
N GLY A 35 37.56 -15.75 19.79
CA GLY A 35 37.96 -15.36 21.16
C GLY A 35 37.40 -14.01 21.65
N LEU A 36 36.68 -13.25 20.82
CA LEU A 36 36.19 -11.91 21.17
C LEU A 36 34.70 -11.82 21.55
N LEU A 37 33.91 -12.89 21.34
CA LEU A 37 32.49 -12.93 21.70
C LEU A 37 32.19 -14.15 22.56
N GLY A 38 32.47 -14.04 23.87
CA GLY A 38 31.85 -14.79 24.97
C GLY A 38 31.31 -16.19 24.64
N ALA A 39 32.17 -17.09 24.18
CA ALA A 39 31.81 -18.47 23.88
C ALA A 39 31.80 -19.34 25.16
N THR A 40 30.85 -19.09 26.06
CA THR A 40 30.52 -20.06 27.11
C THR A 40 29.19 -20.75 26.76
N GLY A 41 29.25 -21.71 25.83
CA GLY A 41 28.17 -22.70 25.68
C GLY A 41 27.80 -23.19 24.28
N LEU A 42 28.31 -22.61 23.18
CA LEU A 42 27.82 -22.96 21.83
C LEU A 42 28.68 -23.94 21.02
N ALA A 43 29.85 -24.37 21.51
CA ALA A 43 30.79 -25.15 20.72
C ALA A 43 30.95 -26.57 21.26
N SER A 44 30.18 -27.52 20.72
CA SER A 44 30.65 -28.89 20.46
C SER A 44 29.69 -29.75 19.63
N ASN A 45 28.45 -29.32 19.36
CA ASN A 45 27.44 -30.21 18.76
C ASN A 45 26.41 -29.50 17.85
N THR A 46 26.71 -28.31 17.31
CA THR A 46 25.78 -27.63 16.41
C THR A 46 25.89 -28.23 15.00
N PRO A 47 24.81 -28.83 14.46
CA PRO A 47 24.83 -29.42 13.12
C PRO A 47 25.08 -28.36 12.06
N SER A 48 25.69 -28.78 10.94
CA SER A 48 25.87 -27.89 9.79
C SER A 48 24.51 -27.53 9.20
N VAL A 49 24.39 -26.31 8.68
CA VAL A 49 23.23 -25.90 7.87
C VAL A 49 23.00 -26.84 6.67
N ALA A 50 24.05 -27.54 6.19
CA ALA A 50 23.92 -28.53 5.13
C ALA A 50 23.15 -29.81 5.55
N GLU A 51 23.12 -30.13 6.85
CA GLU A 51 22.39 -31.27 7.41
C GLU A 51 20.91 -30.93 7.70
N PHE A 52 20.54 -29.66 7.55
CA PHE A 52 19.16 -29.22 7.71
C PHE A 52 18.28 -29.87 6.64
N THR A 53 17.26 -30.62 7.09
CA THR A 53 16.20 -31.13 6.21
C THR A 53 15.12 -30.05 6.09
N PRO A 54 15.01 -29.37 4.93
CA PRO A 54 14.01 -28.32 4.77
C PRO A 54 12.61 -28.90 4.89
N THR A 55 11.86 -28.44 5.89
CA THR A 55 10.42 -28.68 5.95
C THR A 55 9.78 -27.79 4.91
N LYS A 56 9.29 -28.39 3.82
CA LYS A 56 8.61 -27.65 2.76
C LYS A 56 7.36 -26.99 3.33
N GLY A 57 7.44 -25.69 3.62
CA GLY A 57 6.35 -24.86 4.13
C GLY A 57 5.35 -24.52 3.02
N TYR A 58 5.84 -24.46 1.78
CA TYR A 58 5.08 -24.06 0.62
C TYR A 58 5.12 -25.11 -0.49
N VAL A 59 3.94 -25.60 -0.90
CA VAL A 59 3.79 -26.45 -2.08
C VAL A 59 3.19 -25.61 -3.20
N GLU A 60 4.05 -25.08 -4.09
CA GLU A 60 3.57 -24.39 -5.28
C GLU A 60 2.82 -25.36 -6.19
N ARG A 61 1.50 -25.22 -6.28
CA ARG A 61 0.70 -25.86 -7.31
C ARG A 61 0.24 -24.79 -8.29
N ARG A 62 0.73 -24.85 -9.52
CA ARG A 62 0.26 -23.98 -10.59
C ARG A 62 -1.20 -24.32 -10.90
N ASN A 63 -2.10 -23.44 -10.46
CA ASN A 63 -3.53 -23.55 -10.71
C ASN A 63 -4.09 -22.14 -10.95
N TRP A 64 -4.99 -21.98 -11.91
CA TRP A 64 -5.69 -20.72 -12.15
C TRP A 64 -6.55 -20.26 -10.95
N LEU A 65 -6.85 -21.16 -10.02
CA LEU A 65 -7.53 -20.84 -8.76
C LEU A 65 -6.62 -20.15 -7.73
N HIS A 66 -5.29 -20.25 -7.84
CA HIS A 66 -4.37 -19.66 -6.88
C HIS A 66 -4.44 -18.13 -6.83
N PRO A 67 -4.42 -17.39 -7.96
CA PRO A 67 -4.62 -15.95 -7.98
C PRO A 67 -5.96 -15.53 -7.37
N ILE A 68 -7.04 -16.25 -7.70
CA ILE A 68 -8.39 -15.98 -7.16
C ILE A 68 -8.41 -16.14 -5.63
N HIS A 69 -7.69 -17.13 -5.11
CA HIS A 69 -7.55 -17.34 -3.66
C HIS A 69 -6.71 -16.24 -3.01
N SER A 70 -5.58 -15.86 -3.61
CA SER A 70 -4.68 -14.83 -3.07
C SER A 70 -5.35 -13.46 -3.02
N PHE A 71 -6.14 -13.10 -4.05
CA PHE A 71 -6.85 -11.82 -4.13
C PHE A 71 -8.32 -11.90 -3.68
N PHE A 72 -8.71 -12.98 -2.98
CA PHE A 72 -10.10 -13.24 -2.62
C PHE A 72 -10.77 -12.07 -1.90
N ARG A 73 -10.01 -11.33 -1.07
CA ARG A 73 -10.51 -10.17 -0.33
C ARG A 73 -10.98 -9.03 -1.22
N ILE A 74 -10.24 -8.77 -2.30
CA ILE A 74 -10.62 -7.76 -3.28
C ILE A 74 -11.90 -8.22 -3.96
N HIS A 75 -11.98 -9.48 -4.36
CA HIS A 75 -13.16 -10.04 -4.99
C HIS A 75 -14.39 -10.02 -4.06
N SER A 76 -14.22 -10.42 -2.80
CA SER A 76 -15.30 -10.41 -1.80
C SER A 76 -15.77 -8.99 -1.50
N PHE A 77 -14.85 -8.04 -1.39
CA PHE A 77 -15.17 -6.62 -1.20
C PHE A 77 -16.00 -6.10 -2.38
N LEU A 78 -15.57 -6.36 -3.61
CA LEU A 78 -16.28 -5.94 -4.82
C LEU A 78 -17.68 -6.57 -4.91
N LEU A 79 -17.83 -7.86 -4.59
CA LEU A 79 -19.14 -8.54 -4.63
C LEU A 79 -20.08 -8.08 -3.51
N CYS A 80 -19.57 -7.77 -2.31
CA CYS A 80 -20.36 -7.15 -1.25
C CYS A 80 -20.81 -5.73 -1.65
N MET A 81 -19.92 -4.94 -2.26
CA MET A 81 -20.27 -3.62 -2.79
C MET A 81 -21.28 -3.70 -3.94
N LEU A 82 -21.16 -4.71 -4.81
CA LEU A 82 -22.14 -4.97 -5.86
C LEU A 82 -23.52 -5.26 -5.26
N HIS A 83 -23.60 -6.04 -4.18
CA HIS A 83 -24.85 -6.25 -3.47
C HIS A 83 -25.43 -4.93 -2.95
N ILE A 84 -24.60 -4.09 -2.32
CA ILE A 84 -25.03 -2.79 -1.79
C ILE A 84 -25.57 -1.90 -2.93
N GLU A 85 -24.85 -1.82 -4.06
CA GLU A 85 -25.28 -1.05 -5.22
C GLU A 85 -26.57 -1.59 -5.84
N LEU A 86 -26.74 -2.93 -5.92
CA LEU A 86 -27.98 -3.57 -6.34
C LEU A 86 -29.12 -3.23 -5.38
N ALA A 87 -28.89 -3.27 -4.06
CA ALA A 87 -29.88 -2.89 -3.06
C ALA A 87 -30.35 -1.45 -3.28
N PHE A 88 -29.42 -0.51 -3.50
CA PHE A 88 -29.77 0.86 -3.86
C PHE A 88 -30.54 0.93 -5.18
N ALA A 89 -30.05 0.30 -6.25
CA ALA A 89 -30.63 0.41 -7.57
C ALA A 89 -32.05 -0.20 -7.66
N PHE A 90 -32.31 -1.30 -6.94
CA PHE A 90 -33.62 -1.94 -6.90
C PHE A 90 -34.60 -1.32 -5.89
N CYS A 91 -34.12 -0.66 -4.82
CA CYS A 91 -34.99 -0.12 -3.77
C CYS A 91 -35.17 1.40 -3.84
N GLN A 92 -34.37 2.12 -4.63
CA GLN A 92 -34.46 3.57 -4.73
C GLN A 92 -35.58 4.00 -5.68
N ASN A 93 -36.35 4.99 -5.24
CA ASN A 93 -37.32 5.69 -6.07
C ASN A 93 -36.62 6.84 -6.82
N ARG A 94 -37.08 7.16 -8.04
CA ARG A 94 -36.48 8.20 -8.91
C ARG A 94 -36.36 9.60 -8.28
N THR A 95 -36.95 9.85 -7.11
CA THR A 95 -37.04 11.17 -6.46
C THR A 95 -35.97 11.42 -5.39
N GLY A 96 -35.01 10.52 -5.17
CA GLY A 96 -33.87 10.73 -4.27
C GLY A 96 -33.59 9.57 -3.31
N LEU A 97 -32.59 9.75 -2.42
CA LEU A 97 -32.20 8.74 -1.42
C LEU A 97 -33.21 8.73 -0.26
N THR A 98 -34.21 7.86 -0.32
CA THR A 98 -35.14 7.59 0.78
C THR A 98 -34.81 6.26 1.43
N ILE A 99 -34.44 6.27 2.73
CA ILE A 99 -34.18 5.04 3.49
C ILE A 99 -35.53 4.36 3.78
N SER A 100 -35.90 3.38 2.97
CA SER A 100 -37.11 2.57 3.12
C SER A 100 -36.83 1.26 3.87
N GLY A 101 -37.86 0.65 4.45
CA GLY A 101 -37.76 -0.69 5.05
C GLY A 101 -37.26 -1.75 4.07
N GLY A 102 -37.69 -1.69 2.80
CA GLY A 102 -37.20 -2.57 1.73
C GLY A 102 -35.69 -2.43 1.49
N LEU A 103 -35.17 -1.20 1.47
CA LEU A 103 -33.72 -0.97 1.36
C LEU A 103 -32.96 -1.54 2.56
N LEU A 104 -33.45 -1.33 3.78
CA LEU A 104 -32.82 -1.89 4.99
C LEU A 104 -32.81 -3.42 4.98
N GLN A 105 -33.91 -4.04 4.53
CA GLN A 105 -34.00 -5.49 4.36
C GLN A 105 -32.99 -6.02 3.35
N ALA A 106 -32.76 -5.31 2.25
CA ALA A 106 -31.73 -5.69 1.26
C ALA A 106 -30.32 -5.51 1.84
N LEU A 107 -30.04 -4.37 2.48
CA LEU A 107 -28.72 -4.07 3.06
C LEU A 107 -28.32 -5.07 4.16
N ILE A 108 -29.26 -5.50 5.01
CA ILE A 108 -28.94 -6.51 6.04
C ILE A 108 -28.65 -7.89 5.43
N GLY A 109 -29.15 -8.17 4.22
CA GLY A 109 -28.84 -9.36 3.41
C GLY A 109 -27.37 -9.42 2.94
N VAL A 110 -26.64 -8.31 3.00
CA VAL A 110 -25.19 -8.28 2.71
C VAL A 110 -24.42 -9.18 3.68
N VAL A 111 -24.88 -9.32 4.93
CA VAL A 111 -24.27 -10.23 5.91
C VAL A 111 -24.34 -11.68 5.44
N VAL A 112 -25.48 -12.08 4.85
CA VAL A 112 -25.66 -13.41 4.27
C VAL A 112 -24.72 -13.60 3.08
N THR A 113 -24.64 -12.59 2.20
CA THR A 113 -23.72 -12.63 1.04
C THR A 113 -22.26 -12.77 1.46
N HIS A 114 -21.83 -12.01 2.46
CA HIS A 114 -20.49 -12.11 3.03
C HIS A 114 -20.24 -13.51 3.63
N SER A 115 -21.25 -14.12 4.27
CA SER A 115 -21.12 -15.48 4.80
C SER A 115 -20.93 -16.54 3.72
N VAL A 116 -21.65 -16.44 2.60
CA VAL A 116 -21.49 -17.32 1.43
C VAL A 116 -20.08 -17.16 0.83
N LEU A 117 -19.61 -15.92 0.66
CA LEU A 117 -18.25 -15.66 0.20
C LEU A 117 -17.19 -16.19 1.17
N GLY A 118 -17.44 -16.12 2.48
CA GLY A 118 -16.58 -16.71 3.50
C GLY A 118 -16.44 -18.22 3.37
N VAL A 119 -17.52 -18.93 3.04
CA VAL A 119 -17.50 -20.38 2.74
C VAL A 119 -16.72 -20.65 1.46
N LEU A 120 -16.99 -19.88 0.39
CA LEU A 120 -16.29 -20.02 -0.89
C LEU A 120 -14.77 -19.85 -0.73
N ARG A 121 -14.33 -18.91 0.12
CA ARG A 121 -12.92 -18.70 0.45
C ARG A 121 -12.28 -19.95 1.04
N GLU A 122 -12.89 -20.55 2.06
CA GLU A 122 -12.31 -21.73 2.72
C GLU A 122 -12.36 -22.95 1.80
N LEU A 123 -13.41 -23.10 0.99
CA LEU A 123 -13.46 -24.15 -0.04
C LEU A 123 -12.28 -24.01 -1.00
N LEU A 124 -12.05 -22.80 -1.51
CA LEU A 124 -10.93 -22.49 -2.39
C LEU A 124 -9.58 -22.74 -1.70
N GLY A 125 -9.48 -22.42 -0.41
CA GLY A 125 -8.33 -22.75 0.43
C GLY A 125 -8.08 -24.25 0.48
N VAL A 126 -9.08 -25.06 0.82
CA VAL A 126 -8.97 -26.53 0.83
C VAL A 126 -8.54 -27.07 -0.53
N PHE A 127 -9.13 -26.60 -1.63
CA PHE A 127 -8.78 -27.05 -2.98
C PHE A 127 -7.35 -26.68 -3.39
N THR A 128 -6.92 -25.45 -3.10
CA THR A 128 -5.55 -25.01 -3.44
C THR A 128 -4.50 -25.68 -2.55
N GLN A 129 -4.83 -25.96 -1.30
CA GLN A 129 -3.89 -26.41 -0.27
C GLN A 129 -3.91 -27.91 0.00
N HIS A 130 -4.75 -28.70 -0.69
CA HIS A 130 -4.85 -30.15 -0.45
C HIS A 130 -3.52 -30.90 -0.61
N GLY A 131 -2.58 -30.35 -1.40
CA GLY A 131 -1.22 -30.90 -1.54
C GLY A 131 -0.37 -30.87 -0.27
N MET A 132 -0.76 -30.09 0.75
CA MET A 132 -0.10 -30.03 2.06
C MET A 132 -0.55 -31.13 3.04
N LEU A 133 -1.43 -32.03 2.62
CA LEU A 133 -1.92 -33.15 3.45
C LEU A 133 -0.78 -34.00 4.03
N HIS A 134 0.30 -34.19 3.26
CA HIS A 134 1.43 -35.03 3.66
C HIS A 134 2.47 -34.30 4.52
N THR A 135 2.55 -32.97 4.45
CA THR A 135 3.58 -32.18 5.15
C THR A 135 3.05 -31.46 6.39
N HIS A 136 1.79 -30.98 6.36
CA HIS A 136 1.22 -30.13 7.42
C HIS A 136 -0.25 -30.49 7.75
N PRO A 137 -0.52 -31.68 8.33
CA PRO A 137 -1.88 -32.14 8.59
C PRO A 137 -2.66 -31.26 9.58
N ALA A 138 -1.98 -30.65 10.56
CA ALA A 138 -2.60 -29.73 11.52
C ALA A 138 -3.16 -28.47 10.86
N TRP A 139 -2.48 -27.97 9.82
CA TRP A 139 -2.93 -26.78 9.10
C TRP A 139 -4.13 -27.08 8.20
N LEU A 140 -4.17 -28.28 7.59
CA LEU A 140 -5.34 -28.74 6.85
C LEU A 140 -6.53 -28.95 7.78
N LEU A 141 -6.34 -29.59 8.94
CA LEU A 141 -7.39 -29.76 9.95
C LEU A 141 -7.95 -28.42 10.41
N SER A 142 -7.08 -27.43 10.62
CA SER A 142 -7.48 -26.07 10.98
C SER A 142 -8.34 -25.41 9.89
N THR A 143 -8.01 -25.64 8.62
CA THR A 143 -8.78 -25.12 7.47
C THR A 143 -10.13 -25.81 7.34
N LEU A 144 -10.19 -27.13 7.54
CA LEU A 144 -11.45 -27.89 7.55
C LEU A 144 -12.36 -27.47 8.71
N LEU A 145 -11.80 -27.23 9.89
CA LEU A 145 -12.56 -26.74 11.04
C LEU A 145 -13.12 -25.33 10.79
N ARG A 146 -12.33 -24.42 10.20
CA ARG A 146 -12.80 -23.09 9.79
C ARG A 146 -13.90 -23.19 8.74
N LEU A 147 -13.76 -24.09 7.76
CA LEU A 147 -14.79 -24.34 6.76
C LEU A 147 -16.09 -24.80 7.43
N ALA A 148 -16.03 -25.79 8.32
CA ALA A 148 -17.20 -26.29 9.04
C ALA A 148 -17.88 -25.18 9.87
N LEU A 149 -17.10 -24.34 10.57
CA LEU A 149 -17.60 -23.18 11.30
C LEU A 149 -18.31 -22.19 10.37
N LYS A 150 -17.69 -21.81 9.25
CA LYS A 150 -18.26 -20.84 8.30
C LYS A 150 -19.50 -21.39 7.59
N VAL A 151 -19.53 -22.67 7.25
CA VAL A 151 -20.72 -23.35 6.70
C VAL A 151 -21.86 -23.32 7.71
N GLY A 152 -21.58 -23.66 8.98
CA GLY A 152 -22.58 -23.57 10.05
C GLY A 152 -23.15 -22.17 10.21
N CYS A 153 -22.29 -21.14 10.28
CA CYS A 153 -22.73 -19.74 10.33
C CYS A 153 -23.54 -19.34 9.09
N CYS A 154 -23.09 -19.73 7.88
CA CYS A 154 -23.76 -19.42 6.63
C CYS A 154 -25.17 -20.03 6.57
N ILE A 155 -25.33 -21.29 6.98
CA ILE A 155 -26.63 -21.96 7.04
C ILE A 155 -27.55 -21.25 8.03
N LEU A 156 -27.06 -20.99 9.25
CA LEU A 156 -27.86 -20.30 10.28
C LEU A 156 -28.30 -18.91 9.82
N LEU A 157 -27.39 -18.13 9.23
CA LEU A 157 -27.70 -16.79 8.69
C LEU A 157 -28.68 -16.86 7.53
N THR A 158 -28.50 -17.79 6.60
CA THR A 158 -29.37 -17.92 5.42
C THR A 158 -30.77 -18.37 5.81
N VAL A 159 -30.88 -19.38 6.67
CA VAL A 159 -32.18 -19.89 7.15
C VAL A 159 -32.92 -18.83 7.94
N SER A 160 -32.27 -18.21 8.93
CA SER A 160 -32.91 -17.17 9.75
C SER A 160 -33.24 -15.89 8.97
N TYR A 161 -32.44 -15.52 7.95
CA TYR A 161 -32.79 -14.44 7.03
C TYR A 161 -33.98 -14.81 6.14
N THR A 162 -34.03 -16.04 5.65
CA THR A 162 -35.15 -16.52 4.81
C THR A 162 -36.44 -16.57 5.63
N GLU A 163 -36.39 -17.05 6.86
CA GLU A 163 -37.51 -17.02 7.80
C GLU A 163 -37.99 -15.58 8.02
N MET A 164 -37.07 -14.63 8.20
CA MET A 164 -37.39 -13.21 8.29
C MET A 164 -38.03 -12.68 7.01
N VAL A 165 -37.56 -13.04 5.82
CA VAL A 165 -38.16 -12.59 4.56
C VAL A 165 -39.55 -13.18 4.34
N VAL A 166 -39.75 -14.46 4.64
CA VAL A 166 -41.02 -15.17 4.40
C VAL A 166 -42.10 -14.82 5.42
N SER A 167 -41.72 -14.57 6.68
CA SER A 167 -42.67 -14.25 7.76
C SER A 167 -43.19 -12.81 7.70
N ASN A 168 -42.54 -11.95 6.93
CA ASN A 168 -42.86 -10.52 6.82
C ASN A 168 -43.66 -10.23 5.54
N PRO A 169 -44.40 -9.10 5.49
CA PRO A 169 -45.22 -8.75 4.33
C PRO A 169 -44.38 -8.58 3.05
N SER A 170 -45.06 -8.62 1.89
CA SER A 170 -44.41 -8.52 0.58
C SER A 170 -43.49 -7.30 0.46
N TRP A 171 -42.50 -7.37 -0.43
CA TRP A 171 -41.50 -6.32 -0.64
C TRP A 171 -42.11 -4.93 -0.92
N LEU A 172 -43.26 -4.89 -1.58
CA LEU A 172 -43.99 -3.65 -1.90
C LEU A 172 -44.56 -2.96 -0.65
N GLU A 173 -44.96 -3.73 0.36
CA GLU A 173 -45.43 -3.18 1.64
C GLU A 173 -44.25 -2.76 2.53
N LEU A 174 -43.16 -3.55 2.54
CA LEU A 174 -41.92 -3.20 3.22
C LEU A 174 -41.31 -1.89 2.71
N ALA A 175 -41.46 -1.58 1.42
CA ALA A 175 -41.00 -0.33 0.83
C ALA A 175 -41.70 0.92 1.43
N LYS A 176 -42.89 0.76 2.03
CA LYS A 176 -43.64 1.85 2.68
C LYS A 176 -43.22 2.07 4.14
N PHE A 177 -42.48 1.13 4.74
CA PHE A 177 -42.13 1.21 6.15
C PHE A 177 -41.03 2.25 6.38
N SER A 178 -41.18 3.03 7.46
CA SER A 178 -40.09 3.88 7.96
C SER A 178 -38.98 3.01 8.59
N PRO A 179 -37.74 3.51 8.70
CA PRO A 179 -36.64 2.76 9.32
C PRO A 179 -36.95 2.26 10.73
N ALA A 180 -37.64 3.07 11.53
CA ALA A 180 -38.00 2.70 12.91
C ALA A 180 -39.06 1.60 12.91
N LEU A 181 -40.08 1.71 12.04
CA LEU A 181 -41.13 0.69 11.92
C LEU A 181 -40.55 -0.64 11.44
N TRP A 182 -39.67 -0.61 10.43
CA TRP A 182 -38.98 -1.81 9.97
C TRP A 182 -38.15 -2.45 11.09
N TYR A 183 -37.42 -1.66 11.87
CA TYR A 183 -36.66 -2.20 13.00
C TYR A 183 -37.57 -2.92 14.01
N HIS A 184 -38.68 -2.29 14.40
CA HIS A 184 -39.57 -2.81 15.42
C HIS A 184 -40.40 -4.02 14.97
N GLU A 185 -40.89 -4.01 13.72
CA GLU A 185 -41.79 -5.05 13.19
C GLU A 185 -41.02 -6.18 12.51
N VAL A 186 -39.89 -5.88 11.86
CA VAL A 186 -39.15 -6.87 11.05
C VAL A 186 -37.91 -7.38 11.77
N LEU A 187 -37.04 -6.51 12.29
CA LEU A 187 -35.76 -6.96 12.83
C LEU A 187 -35.86 -7.45 14.30
N LEU A 188 -36.62 -6.74 15.15
CA LEU A 188 -36.74 -7.07 16.57
C LEU A 188 -37.35 -8.46 16.85
N PRO A 189 -38.41 -8.92 16.17
CA PRO A 189 -38.99 -10.24 16.47
C PRO A 189 -38.03 -11.39 16.11
N HIS A 190 -37.16 -11.18 15.13
CA HIS A 190 -36.24 -12.20 14.60
C HIS A 190 -34.94 -12.28 15.41
N VAL A 191 -35.07 -12.77 16.64
CA VAL A 191 -34.00 -12.89 17.64
C VAL A 191 -32.82 -13.72 17.13
N THR A 192 -33.10 -14.87 16.49
CA THR A 192 -32.07 -15.79 15.96
C THR A 192 -31.16 -15.08 14.96
N PHE A 193 -31.75 -14.41 13.96
CA PHE A 193 -30.99 -13.68 12.95
C PHE A 193 -30.13 -12.58 13.58
N ARG A 194 -30.68 -11.77 14.49
CA ARG A 194 -29.95 -10.68 15.15
C ARG A 194 -28.72 -11.17 15.91
N TYR A 195 -28.85 -12.21 16.73
CA TYR A 195 -27.72 -12.73 17.49
C TYR A 195 -26.68 -13.39 16.59
N THR A 196 -27.10 -14.23 15.63
CA THR A 196 -26.16 -14.88 14.71
C THR A 196 -25.44 -13.85 13.84
N ALA A 197 -26.15 -12.86 13.30
CA ALA A 197 -25.55 -11.77 12.52
C ALA A 197 -24.57 -10.95 13.35
N THR A 198 -24.89 -10.64 14.62
CA THR A 198 -23.99 -9.90 15.50
C THR A 198 -22.72 -10.67 15.81
N VAL A 199 -22.84 -11.95 16.19
CA VAL A 199 -21.69 -12.81 16.48
C VAL A 199 -20.79 -12.98 15.25
N TYR A 200 -21.39 -13.18 14.08
CA TYR A 200 -20.67 -13.34 12.82
C TYR A 200 -20.00 -12.04 12.36
N ALA A 201 -20.72 -10.91 12.42
CA ALA A 201 -20.21 -9.62 11.91
C ALA A 201 -19.16 -8.98 12.82
N THR A 202 -19.19 -9.26 14.14
CA THR A 202 -18.29 -8.60 15.12
C THR A 202 -16.79 -8.77 14.79
N PRO A 203 -16.26 -10.00 14.55
CA PRO A 203 -14.86 -10.16 14.17
C PRO A 203 -14.48 -9.43 12.89
N HIS A 204 -15.36 -9.41 11.89
CA HIS A 204 -15.15 -8.72 10.62
C HIS A 204 -15.18 -7.19 10.77
N ALA A 205 -16.08 -6.67 11.60
CA ALA A 205 -16.16 -5.26 11.94
C ALA A 205 -14.90 -4.81 12.69
N ILE A 206 -14.43 -5.58 13.67
CA ILE A 206 -13.15 -5.32 14.36
C ILE A 206 -12.00 -5.30 13.36
N SER A 207 -11.93 -6.27 12.43
CA SER A 207 -10.90 -6.31 11.39
C SER A 207 -10.89 -5.07 10.50
N THR A 208 -12.08 -4.62 10.10
CA THR A 208 -12.26 -3.48 9.19
C THR A 208 -11.94 -2.16 9.89
N LEU A 209 -12.47 -1.98 11.10
CA LEU A 209 -12.20 -0.80 11.91
C LEU A 209 -10.72 -0.72 12.31
N ALA A 210 -10.08 -1.85 12.59
CA ALA A 210 -8.64 -1.92 12.84
C ALA A 210 -7.83 -1.42 11.63
N GLN A 211 -8.26 -1.68 10.39
CA GLN A 211 -7.56 -1.19 9.20
C GLN A 211 -7.75 0.32 8.98
N ALA A 212 -8.90 0.87 9.37
CA ALA A 212 -9.18 2.30 9.31
C ALA A 212 -8.41 3.08 10.39
N PHE A 213 -8.31 2.54 11.61
CA PHE A 213 -7.74 3.25 12.76
C PHE A 213 -6.50 2.52 13.30
N PRO A 214 -5.28 3.08 13.12
CA PRO A 214 -4.05 2.48 13.64
C PRO A 214 -4.08 2.13 15.14
N PRO A 215 -4.66 2.94 16.04
CA PRO A 215 -4.74 2.59 17.47
C PRO A 215 -5.60 1.33 17.73
N LEU A 216 -6.72 1.21 17.02
CA LEU A 216 -7.58 0.03 17.14
C LEU A 216 -6.88 -1.20 16.54
N SER A 217 -6.08 -1.00 15.50
CA SER A 217 -5.22 -2.04 14.95
C SER A 217 -4.23 -2.58 15.96
N SER A 218 -3.53 -1.70 16.69
CA SER A 218 -2.59 -2.10 17.74
C SER A 218 -3.29 -2.82 18.89
N TRP A 219 -4.48 -2.34 19.28
CA TRP A 219 -5.29 -2.99 20.32
C TRP A 219 -5.78 -4.39 19.91
N ALA A 220 -6.36 -4.55 18.72
CA ALA A 220 -6.86 -5.85 18.25
C ALA A 220 -5.72 -6.86 18.06
N ARG A 221 -4.52 -6.40 17.69
CA ARG A 221 -3.33 -7.26 17.52
C ARG A 221 -2.67 -7.64 18.84
N SER A 222 -2.83 -6.84 19.90
CA SER A 222 -2.25 -7.13 21.22
C SER A 222 -2.94 -8.29 21.94
N TRP A 223 -4.14 -8.69 21.49
CA TRP A 223 -4.89 -9.82 22.04
C TRP A 223 -4.06 -11.12 22.00
N ARG A 224 -4.13 -11.90 23.09
CA ARG A 224 -3.48 -13.21 23.23
C ARG A 224 -4.49 -14.22 23.79
N GLY A 225 -4.26 -15.51 23.54
CA GLY A 225 -5.08 -16.60 24.08
C GLY A 225 -6.35 -16.91 23.26
N PRO A 226 -7.43 -17.43 23.90
CA PRO A 226 -8.57 -18.03 23.20
C PRO A 226 -9.40 -17.02 22.40
N LEU A 227 -9.53 -15.78 22.88
CA LEU A 227 -10.26 -14.72 22.18
C LEU A 227 -9.62 -14.41 20.82
N LYS A 228 -8.29 -14.40 20.75
CA LYS A 228 -7.55 -14.24 19.50
C LYS A 228 -7.79 -15.41 18.56
N THR A 229 -7.76 -16.64 19.07
CA THR A 229 -8.04 -17.83 18.26
C THR A 229 -9.43 -17.79 17.63
N ILE A 230 -10.44 -17.30 18.37
CA ILE A 230 -11.81 -17.13 17.85
C ILE A 230 -11.84 -16.09 16.74
N VAL A 231 -11.24 -14.91 16.96
CA VAL A 231 -11.20 -13.84 15.94
C VAL A 231 -10.43 -14.29 14.70
N ASP A 232 -9.27 -14.93 14.89
CA ASP A 232 -8.44 -15.45 13.80
C ASP A 232 -9.13 -16.62 13.06
N ALA A 233 -10.08 -17.33 13.68
CA ALA A 233 -10.88 -18.37 13.03
C ALA A 233 -11.88 -17.79 12.03
N PHE A 234 -12.44 -16.59 12.31
CA PHE A 234 -13.28 -15.87 11.36
C PHE A 234 -12.45 -15.11 10.32
N GLU A 235 -11.47 -14.32 10.79
CA GLU A 235 -10.59 -13.51 9.96
C GLU A 235 -9.18 -13.41 10.58
N PRO A 236 -8.13 -13.99 9.96
CA PRO A 236 -6.81 -14.10 10.57
C PRO A 236 -6.03 -12.76 10.54
N LEU A 237 -6.43 -11.77 11.35
CA LEU A 237 -5.87 -10.39 11.38
C LEU A 237 -4.33 -10.35 11.37
N ASN A 238 -3.70 -11.24 12.13
CA ASN A 238 -2.25 -11.21 12.37
C ASN A 238 -1.42 -11.84 11.25
N ARG A 239 -2.04 -12.60 10.34
CA ARG A 239 -1.34 -13.28 9.24
C ARG A 239 -1.26 -12.45 7.95
N LEU A 240 -1.81 -11.24 7.96
CA LEU A 240 -2.11 -10.47 6.76
C LEU A 240 -1.26 -9.21 6.61
N PHE A 241 -0.52 -8.85 7.64
CA PHE A 241 0.25 -7.62 7.67
C PHE A 241 1.68 -7.93 8.13
N VAL A 242 2.61 -7.83 7.20
CA VAL A 242 4.05 -7.87 7.47
C VAL A 242 4.41 -6.53 8.13
N GLY A 243 5.16 -6.55 9.24
CA GLY A 243 5.46 -5.32 10.00
C GLY A 243 4.34 -4.91 10.97
N LYS A 244 3.64 -5.88 11.58
CA LYS A 244 2.57 -5.67 12.59
C LYS A 244 2.92 -4.73 13.75
N ASP A 245 4.22 -4.57 14.03
CA ASP A 245 4.78 -3.76 15.12
C ASP A 245 5.42 -2.45 14.60
N ILE A 246 5.35 -2.18 13.29
CA ILE A 246 5.84 -0.95 12.67
C ILE A 246 4.69 0.06 12.68
N HIS A 247 4.76 1.01 13.62
CA HIS A 247 3.75 2.06 13.76
C HIS A 247 3.96 3.17 12.72
N THR A 248 3.02 3.29 11.78
CA THR A 248 2.91 4.51 10.95
C THR A 248 2.10 5.56 11.70
N SER A 249 2.57 6.81 11.73
CA SER A 249 1.81 7.91 12.30
C SER A 249 0.47 8.09 11.57
N VAL A 250 -0.58 8.49 12.30
CA VAL A 250 -1.91 8.71 11.72
C VAL A 250 -1.85 9.76 10.61
N SER A 251 -1.03 10.81 10.77
CA SER A 251 -0.85 11.85 9.77
C SER A 251 -0.30 11.32 8.44
N ALA A 252 0.64 10.36 8.48
CA ALA A 252 1.18 9.73 7.27
C ALA A 252 0.17 8.82 6.57
N LYS A 253 -0.85 8.32 7.29
CA LYS A 253 -1.91 7.46 6.72
C LYS A 253 -3.01 8.25 6.01
N ILE A 254 -3.25 9.51 6.37
CA ILE A 254 -4.34 10.33 5.80
C ILE A 254 -4.28 10.41 4.26
N PRO A 255 -3.13 10.71 3.62
CA PRO A 255 -3.06 10.77 2.15
C PRO A 255 -3.34 9.43 1.48
N PHE A 256 -2.92 8.32 2.11
CA PHE A 256 -3.18 6.97 1.64
C PHE A 256 -4.67 6.63 1.70
N ASP A 257 -5.33 6.92 2.83
CA ASP A 257 -6.76 6.68 2.99
C ASP A 257 -7.58 7.57 2.04
N PHE A 258 -7.18 8.83 1.87
CA PHE A 258 -7.81 9.74 0.91
C PHE A 258 -7.69 9.21 -0.52
N PHE A 259 -6.52 8.73 -0.93
CA PHE A 259 -6.29 8.16 -2.26
C PHE A 259 -7.26 7.00 -2.53
N TRP A 260 -7.37 6.04 -1.61
CA TRP A 260 -8.24 4.88 -1.81
C TRP A 260 -9.73 5.23 -1.71
N LEU A 261 -10.11 6.07 -0.75
CA LEU A 261 -11.51 6.45 -0.56
C LEU A 261 -12.04 7.23 -1.76
N SER A 262 -11.26 8.17 -2.30
CA SER A 262 -11.64 8.92 -3.50
C SER A 262 -11.73 8.03 -4.75
N LEU A 263 -10.74 7.15 -4.98
CA LEU A 263 -10.75 6.16 -6.06
C LEU A 263 -11.99 5.26 -6.00
N LEU A 264 -12.25 4.66 -4.83
CA LEU A 264 -13.37 3.75 -4.65
C LEU A 264 -14.72 4.45 -4.79
N THR A 265 -14.84 5.67 -4.25
CA THR A 265 -16.06 6.48 -4.40
C THR A 265 -16.36 6.74 -5.87
N LEU A 266 -15.34 7.14 -6.65
CA LEU A 266 -15.50 7.41 -8.07
C LEU A 266 -15.86 6.14 -8.86
N LYS A 267 -15.20 5.01 -8.56
CA LYS A 267 -15.53 3.71 -9.15
C LYS A 267 -16.99 3.34 -8.92
N PHE A 268 -17.44 3.34 -7.66
CA PHE A 268 -18.77 2.87 -7.30
C PHE A 268 -19.86 3.83 -7.80
N TRP A 269 -19.60 5.14 -7.79
CA TRP A 269 -20.49 6.10 -8.43
C TRP A 269 -20.66 5.82 -9.93
N PHE A 270 -19.56 5.54 -10.64
CA PHE A 270 -19.62 5.22 -12.06
C PHE A 270 -20.31 3.86 -12.33
N SER A 271 -19.93 2.81 -11.60
CA SER A 271 -20.55 1.48 -11.72
C SER A 271 -22.05 1.53 -11.44
N TYR A 272 -22.48 2.22 -10.39
CA TYR A 272 -23.89 2.43 -10.11
C TYR A 272 -24.62 3.10 -11.27
N SER A 273 -24.12 4.27 -11.71
CA SER A 273 -24.83 5.13 -12.68
C SER A 273 -24.88 4.54 -14.09
N TYR A 274 -23.80 3.88 -14.53
CA TYR A 274 -23.66 3.42 -15.91
C TYR A 274 -23.77 1.92 -16.10
N GLN A 275 -23.49 1.10 -15.08
CA GLN A 275 -23.54 -0.35 -15.20
C GLN A 275 -24.78 -0.95 -14.55
N ILE A 276 -25.17 -0.48 -13.37
CA ILE A 276 -26.21 -1.16 -12.56
C ILE A 276 -27.59 -0.53 -12.77
N GLU A 277 -27.73 0.77 -12.54
CA GLU A 277 -29.02 1.47 -12.62
C GLU A 277 -29.74 1.27 -13.96
N PRO A 278 -29.07 1.37 -15.14
CA PRO A 278 -29.73 1.18 -16.44
C PRO A 278 -30.27 -0.25 -16.64
N LEU A 279 -29.75 -1.23 -15.92
CA LEU A 279 -30.15 -2.63 -16.04
C LEU A 279 -31.34 -3.02 -15.17
N VAL A 280 -31.71 -2.20 -14.20
CA VAL A 280 -32.80 -2.51 -13.27
C VAL A 280 -34.13 -2.64 -14.01
N ALA A 281 -34.47 -1.68 -14.88
CA ALA A 281 -35.73 -1.70 -15.63
C ALA A 281 -35.83 -2.93 -16.56
N PRO A 282 -34.84 -3.20 -17.44
CA PRO A 282 -34.83 -4.43 -18.24
C PRO A 282 -34.88 -5.72 -17.43
N THR A 283 -34.32 -5.72 -16.21
CA THR A 283 -34.34 -6.89 -15.32
C THR A 283 -35.74 -7.16 -14.77
N ARG A 284 -36.47 -6.11 -14.38
CA ARG A 284 -37.87 -6.23 -13.93
C ARG A 284 -38.78 -6.68 -15.09
N ASP A 285 -38.64 -6.05 -16.25
CA ASP A 285 -39.44 -6.40 -17.43
C ASP A 285 -39.21 -7.87 -17.85
N LEU A 286 -37.95 -8.34 -17.79
CA LEU A 286 -37.60 -9.73 -18.10
C LEU A 286 -38.11 -10.72 -17.03
N TRP A 287 -38.22 -10.30 -15.77
CA TRP A 287 -38.81 -11.12 -14.72
C TRP A 287 -40.31 -11.33 -14.94
N ASP A 288 -41.02 -10.28 -15.37
CA ASP A 288 -42.46 -10.33 -15.58
C ASP A 288 -42.86 -11.05 -16.88
N LEU A 289 -41.95 -11.16 -17.85
CA LEU A 289 -42.17 -11.90 -19.09
C LEU A 289 -42.55 -13.37 -18.82
N ASP A 290 -43.46 -13.92 -19.64
CA ASP A 290 -43.72 -15.36 -19.66
C ASP A 290 -42.91 -16.02 -20.79
N LEU A 291 -41.96 -16.88 -20.41
CA LEU A 291 -41.08 -17.63 -21.32
C LEU A 291 -41.47 -19.11 -21.42
N SER A 292 -42.66 -19.48 -20.93
CA SER A 292 -43.20 -20.86 -20.99
C SER A 292 -43.18 -21.43 -22.42
N GLN A 293 -43.35 -20.59 -23.45
CA GLN A 293 -43.34 -21.00 -24.85
C GLN A 293 -41.98 -21.46 -25.39
N TRP A 294 -40.85 -21.11 -24.76
CA TRP A 294 -39.52 -21.55 -25.23
C TRP A 294 -39.31 -23.06 -25.10
N TYR A 295 -39.96 -23.69 -24.11
CA TYR A 295 -39.88 -25.12 -23.86
C TYR A 295 -41.27 -25.66 -23.50
N PRO A 296 -42.20 -25.72 -24.47
CA PRO A 296 -43.61 -26.02 -24.21
C PRO A 296 -43.84 -27.44 -23.67
N SER A 297 -42.84 -28.32 -23.78
CA SER A 297 -42.87 -29.69 -23.28
C SER A 297 -42.55 -29.82 -21.78
N TYR A 298 -42.07 -28.75 -21.12
CA TYR A 298 -41.62 -28.77 -19.73
C TYR A 298 -42.17 -27.57 -18.95
N GLU A 299 -42.84 -27.80 -17.82
CA GLU A 299 -43.29 -26.74 -16.90
C GLU A 299 -42.11 -26.15 -16.10
N LEU A 300 -41.26 -25.39 -16.79
CA LEU A 300 -40.03 -24.80 -16.22
C LEU A 300 -40.27 -23.54 -15.37
N GLY A 301 -41.52 -23.07 -15.25
CA GLY A 301 -41.87 -21.87 -14.49
C GLY A 301 -41.02 -20.66 -14.91
N LYS A 302 -40.33 -20.04 -13.95
CA LYS A 302 -39.45 -18.87 -14.17
C LYS A 302 -37.98 -19.23 -14.45
N ILE A 303 -37.62 -20.51 -14.59
CA ILE A 303 -36.24 -20.93 -14.89
C ILE A 303 -35.70 -20.28 -16.18
N PRO A 304 -36.46 -20.19 -17.29
CA PRO A 304 -35.96 -19.53 -18.50
C PRO A 304 -35.63 -18.05 -18.26
N ASN A 305 -36.45 -17.34 -17.47
CA ASN A 305 -36.21 -15.94 -17.10
C ASN A 305 -34.90 -15.79 -16.33
N ILE A 306 -34.65 -16.69 -15.36
CA ILE A 306 -33.40 -16.71 -14.58
C ILE A 306 -32.20 -16.93 -15.51
N VAL A 307 -32.27 -17.87 -16.46
CA VAL A 307 -31.18 -18.13 -17.40
C VAL A 307 -30.89 -16.89 -18.25
N VAL A 308 -31.91 -16.25 -18.83
CA VAL A 308 -31.72 -15.04 -19.64
C VAL A 308 -31.16 -13.89 -18.79
N LEU A 309 -31.62 -13.75 -17.54
CA LEU A 309 -31.08 -12.78 -16.60
C LEU A 309 -29.60 -13.04 -16.33
N VAL A 310 -29.21 -14.26 -16.00
CA VAL A 310 -27.80 -14.61 -15.74
C VAL A 310 -26.93 -14.31 -16.97
N VAL A 311 -27.37 -14.72 -18.16
CA VAL A 311 -26.61 -14.46 -19.40
C VAL A 311 -26.47 -12.97 -19.67
N ARG A 312 -27.51 -12.17 -19.38
CA ARG A 312 -27.48 -10.71 -19.60
C ARG A 312 -26.63 -9.96 -18.57
N TRP A 313 -26.60 -10.42 -17.32
CA TRP A 313 -25.83 -9.82 -16.24
C TRP A 313 -24.36 -10.26 -16.24
N LEU A 314 -24.05 -11.46 -16.70
CA LEU A 314 -22.71 -12.04 -16.59
C LEU A 314 -21.59 -11.15 -17.19
N PRO A 315 -21.70 -10.60 -18.42
CA PRO A 315 -20.67 -9.73 -18.98
C PRO A 315 -20.42 -8.48 -18.13
N LEU A 316 -21.48 -7.91 -17.55
CA LEU A 316 -21.41 -6.70 -16.74
C LEU A 316 -20.77 -6.97 -15.38
N VAL A 317 -21.10 -8.10 -14.74
CA VAL A 317 -20.45 -8.50 -13.49
C VAL A 317 -18.95 -8.73 -13.74
N ILE A 318 -18.58 -9.36 -14.85
CA ILE A 318 -17.15 -9.53 -15.21
C ILE A 318 -16.47 -8.18 -15.41
N MET A 319 -17.08 -7.27 -16.17
CA MET A 319 -16.56 -5.92 -16.39
C MET A 319 -16.39 -5.16 -15.06
N TYR A 320 -17.43 -5.15 -14.22
CA TYR A 320 -17.41 -4.53 -12.89
C TYR A 320 -16.23 -5.01 -12.02
N MET A 321 -15.88 -6.30 -12.09
CA MET A 321 -14.76 -6.89 -11.34
C MET A 321 -13.39 -6.47 -11.89
N ILE A 322 -13.26 -6.31 -13.22
CA ILE A 322 -12.01 -5.94 -13.90
C ILE A 322 -11.74 -4.43 -13.80
N ASP A 323 -12.80 -3.61 -13.83
CA ASP A 323 -12.73 -2.16 -13.92
C ASP A 323 -11.98 -1.49 -12.78
N LEU A 324 -11.85 -2.13 -11.61
CA LEU A 324 -11.04 -1.57 -10.52
C LEU A 324 -9.60 -1.28 -10.98
N GLN A 325 -9.04 -2.11 -11.86
CA GLN A 325 -7.71 -1.90 -12.42
C GLN A 325 -7.67 -0.69 -13.35
N LEU A 326 -8.70 -0.50 -14.19
CA LEU A 326 -8.81 0.67 -15.07
C LEU A 326 -8.92 1.96 -14.25
N TRP A 327 -9.80 1.99 -13.24
CA TRP A 327 -9.94 3.11 -12.32
C TRP A 327 -8.65 3.40 -11.56
N PHE A 328 -7.94 2.36 -11.13
CA PHE A 328 -6.66 2.50 -10.46
C PHE A 328 -5.58 3.12 -11.36
N MET A 329 -5.48 2.71 -12.63
CA MET A 329 -4.53 3.30 -13.57
C MET A 329 -4.83 4.78 -13.84
N LEU A 330 -6.10 5.12 -14.11
CA LEU A 330 -6.53 6.50 -14.34
C LEU A 330 -6.30 7.38 -13.11
N TRP A 331 -6.70 6.89 -11.93
CA TRP A 331 -6.59 7.65 -10.68
C TRP A 331 -5.14 7.83 -10.25
N THR A 332 -4.30 6.79 -10.38
CA THR A 332 -2.85 6.90 -10.09
C THR A 332 -2.18 7.90 -11.01
N ALA A 333 -2.51 7.93 -12.30
CA ALA A 333 -1.97 8.92 -13.22
C ALA A 333 -2.39 10.34 -12.82
N MET A 334 -3.67 10.57 -12.50
CA MET A 334 -4.16 11.88 -12.05
C MET A 334 -3.54 12.33 -10.73
N TYR A 335 -3.63 11.49 -9.69
CA TYR A 335 -3.09 11.80 -8.36
C TYR A 335 -1.58 11.96 -8.40
N GLY A 336 -0.88 11.07 -9.11
CA GLY A 336 0.57 11.15 -9.32
C GLY A 336 0.99 12.41 -10.05
N THR A 337 0.19 12.91 -11.01
CA THR A 337 0.45 14.19 -11.66
C THR A 337 0.31 15.36 -10.68
N VAL A 338 -0.73 15.36 -9.84
CA VAL A 338 -0.92 16.42 -8.81
C VAL A 338 0.25 16.44 -7.83
N ILE A 339 0.65 15.28 -7.30
CA ILE A 339 1.79 15.17 -6.39
C ILE A 339 3.10 15.53 -7.12
N GLY A 340 3.28 15.09 -8.36
CA GLY A 340 4.46 15.43 -9.17
C GLY A 340 4.58 16.94 -9.42
N CYS A 341 3.46 17.63 -9.64
CA CYS A 341 3.42 19.08 -9.72
C CYS A 341 3.75 19.75 -8.37
N GLN A 342 3.24 19.24 -7.25
CA GLN A 342 3.56 19.76 -5.91
C GLN A 342 5.04 19.56 -5.54
N LEU A 343 5.61 18.42 -5.93
CA LEU A 343 7.02 18.09 -5.73
C LEU A 343 7.94 18.77 -6.76
N HIS A 344 7.38 19.55 -7.70
CA HIS A 344 8.15 20.22 -8.74
C HIS A 344 9.08 19.27 -9.53
N ILE A 345 8.68 18.00 -9.69
CA ILE A 345 9.49 16.96 -10.37
C ILE A 345 9.72 17.29 -11.86
N GLY A 346 8.97 18.25 -12.42
CA GLY A 346 9.15 18.81 -13.76
C GLY A 346 9.92 20.14 -13.83
N GLU A 347 10.47 20.64 -12.72
CA GLU A 347 11.22 21.91 -12.68
C GLU A 347 12.55 21.85 -13.45
N VAL A 348 13.03 20.64 -13.74
CA VAL A 348 14.28 20.41 -14.46
C VAL A 348 14.01 19.64 -15.77
N PRO A 349 13.50 20.32 -16.81
CA PRO A 349 13.15 19.68 -18.08
C PRO A 349 14.37 19.38 -18.97
N ASP A 350 15.51 20.03 -18.75
CA ASP A 350 16.70 19.96 -19.59
C ASP A 350 18.01 19.92 -18.78
N LEU A 351 19.06 19.37 -19.39
CA LEU A 351 20.39 19.25 -18.78
C LEU A 351 21.00 20.62 -18.42
N GLY A 352 20.61 21.68 -19.14
CA GLY A 352 21.01 23.06 -18.85
C GLY A 352 20.45 23.53 -17.51
N THR A 353 19.15 23.35 -17.28
CA THR A 353 18.53 23.61 -15.98
C THR A 353 19.08 22.70 -14.89
N VAL A 354 19.38 21.41 -15.16
CA VAL A 354 20.05 20.54 -14.17
C VAL A 354 21.36 21.17 -13.73
N ARG A 355 22.20 21.60 -14.69
CA ARG A 355 23.52 22.19 -14.41
C ARG A 355 23.39 23.49 -13.61
N ALA A 356 22.44 24.36 -13.96
CA ALA A 356 22.20 25.60 -13.24
C ALA A 356 21.72 25.34 -11.80
N ARG A 357 20.80 24.39 -11.61
CA ARG A 357 20.27 24.01 -10.29
C ARG A 357 21.26 23.25 -9.44
N PHE A 358 22.17 22.48 -10.05
CA PHE A 358 23.25 21.80 -9.34
C PHE A 358 24.19 22.81 -8.66
N MET A 359 24.48 23.94 -9.32
CA MET A 359 25.28 25.00 -8.70
C MET A 359 24.54 25.69 -7.54
N LEU A 360 23.22 25.90 -7.67
CA LEU A 360 22.36 26.38 -6.57
C LEU A 360 22.20 25.37 -5.43
N ALA A 361 22.36 24.07 -5.69
CA ALA A 361 22.31 23.03 -4.67
C ALA A 361 23.52 23.13 -3.72
N ALA A 362 24.71 23.43 -4.26
CA ALA A 362 25.90 23.69 -3.45
C ALA A 362 25.71 24.91 -2.53
N GLU A 363 25.11 25.98 -3.04
CA GLU A 363 24.80 27.17 -2.24
C GLU A 363 23.77 26.88 -1.14
N ASN A 364 22.69 26.15 -1.46
CA ASN A 364 21.69 25.74 -0.48
C ASN A 364 22.21 24.74 0.56
N PHE A 365 23.14 23.85 0.16
CA PHE A 365 23.82 22.95 1.07
C PHE A 365 24.62 23.74 2.09
N ASN A 366 25.44 24.69 1.64
CA ASN A 366 26.23 25.52 2.55
C ASN A 366 25.33 26.33 3.48
N ARG A 367 24.25 26.93 2.98
CA ARG A 367 23.27 27.65 3.81
C ARG A 367 22.63 26.80 4.91
N LYS A 368 22.34 25.52 4.63
CA LYS A 368 21.60 24.65 5.57
C LYS A 368 22.50 23.79 6.47
N VAL A 369 23.73 23.49 6.03
CA VAL A 369 24.61 22.49 6.65
C VAL A 369 25.88 23.12 7.22
N VAL A 370 26.39 24.20 6.62
CA VAL A 370 27.62 24.86 7.08
C VAL A 370 27.26 25.95 8.11
N SER A 371 28.03 26.03 9.20
CA SER A 371 27.80 26.99 10.28
C SER A 371 27.84 28.44 9.77
N PRO A 372 26.97 29.35 10.27
CA PRO A 372 27.02 30.78 9.94
C PRO A 372 28.38 31.45 10.20
N GLN A 373 29.22 30.84 11.05
CA GLN A 373 30.56 31.30 11.40
C GLN A 373 31.56 31.25 10.22
N VAL A 374 31.24 30.54 9.14
CA VAL A 374 32.11 30.47 7.93
C VAL A 374 32.00 31.74 7.07
N GLY A 375 31.06 32.65 7.37
CA GLY A 375 30.94 33.93 6.66
C GLY A 375 30.49 33.81 5.20
N LEU A 376 29.89 32.67 4.82
CA LEU A 376 29.36 32.41 3.47
C LEU A 376 27.95 32.99 3.26
N GLU A 377 27.28 33.46 4.31
CA GLU A 377 25.98 34.10 4.21
C GLU A 377 26.13 35.61 3.96
N LYS A 378 25.40 36.14 2.97
CA LYS A 378 25.30 37.59 2.75
C LYS A 378 24.62 38.26 3.95
N GLU A 379 25.20 39.36 4.44
CA GLU A 379 24.49 40.30 5.33
C GLU A 379 23.24 40.83 4.59
N GLY A 380 22.08 40.29 4.94
CA GLY A 380 20.80 40.58 4.29
C GLY A 380 20.27 39.35 3.57
N GLY A 381 19.50 38.53 4.30
CA GLY A 381 18.94 37.28 3.80
C GLY A 381 18.32 37.41 2.41
N VAL A 382 18.79 36.58 1.48
CA VAL A 382 18.21 36.45 0.14
C VAL A 382 16.77 35.97 0.31
N LYS A 383 15.79 36.85 0.06
CA LYS A 383 14.39 36.46 -0.05
C LYS A 383 14.28 35.45 -1.20
N GLU A 384 13.74 34.26 -0.92
CA GLU A 384 13.32 33.32 -1.95
C GLU A 384 12.43 34.06 -2.95
N VAL A 385 12.93 34.26 -4.18
CA VAL A 385 12.10 34.78 -5.26
C VAL A 385 11.25 33.61 -5.73
N PRO A 386 9.92 33.64 -5.58
CA PRO A 386 9.07 32.56 -6.08
C PRO A 386 9.16 32.56 -7.61
N HIS A 387 9.62 31.45 -8.19
CA HIS A 387 9.87 31.34 -9.62
C HIS A 387 8.63 30.84 -10.39
N PRO A 388 8.52 31.23 -11.68
CA PRO A 388 7.25 31.30 -12.38
C PRO A 388 6.61 29.93 -12.56
N SER A 389 5.32 29.87 -12.26
CA SER A 389 4.46 28.70 -12.43
C SER A 389 4.54 28.12 -13.86
N PRO A 390 4.27 26.82 -14.03
CA PRO A 390 4.31 26.16 -15.34
C PRO A 390 3.48 26.90 -16.39
N LEU A 391 3.92 26.83 -17.65
CA LEU A 391 3.39 27.57 -18.82
C LEU A 391 1.85 27.56 -18.96
N PHE A 392 1.15 26.57 -18.41
CA PHE A 392 -0.32 26.47 -18.40
C PHE A 392 -1.03 27.48 -17.47
N ALA A 393 -0.33 28.11 -16.53
CA ALA A 393 -0.91 29.03 -15.55
C ALA A 393 -0.91 30.52 -16.00
N LYS A 394 -0.26 30.88 -17.11
CA LYS A 394 -0.22 32.26 -17.60
C LYS A 394 -1.45 32.59 -18.47
N LYS A 395 -2.41 33.32 -17.89
CA LYS A 395 -3.50 33.98 -18.63
C LYS A 395 -2.88 35.02 -19.58
N LYS A 396 -2.92 34.76 -20.88
CA LYS A 396 -2.37 35.62 -21.93
C LYS A 396 -3.06 36.99 -21.93
N LYS A 397 -2.35 38.05 -21.56
CA LYS A 397 -2.61 39.43 -22.01
C LYS A 397 -1.30 39.97 -22.59
N SER A 398 -1.14 39.79 -23.89
CA SER A 398 -0.10 40.48 -24.67
C SER A 398 -0.79 41.21 -25.81
N SER A 399 -0.91 42.52 -25.70
CA SER A 399 -1.03 43.41 -26.86
C SER A 399 0.38 43.89 -27.16
N HIS A 400 1.09 43.17 -28.03
CA HIS A 400 2.11 43.61 -28.99
C HIS A 400 2.80 42.35 -29.56
N PRO A 401 3.04 42.27 -30.87
CA PRO A 401 3.68 41.11 -31.49
C PRO A 401 5.18 41.20 -31.22
N VAL A 402 5.74 40.18 -30.58
CA VAL A 402 7.19 39.99 -30.46
C VAL A 402 7.55 38.92 -31.48
N ASP A 403 8.18 39.37 -32.56
CA ASP A 403 8.90 38.53 -33.50
C ASP A 403 10.16 37.98 -32.82
N SER A 404 10.47 36.72 -33.13
CA SER A 404 11.61 35.90 -32.64
C SER A 404 11.42 35.18 -31.30
N TRP A 405 11.74 33.89 -31.33
CA TRP A 405 11.70 32.94 -30.20
C TRP A 405 12.99 32.97 -29.36
N GLU A 406 13.94 33.86 -29.68
CA GLU A 406 15.28 33.88 -29.06
C GLU A 406 15.35 34.74 -27.78
N GLY A 407 14.49 35.75 -27.63
CA GLY A 407 14.58 36.72 -26.51
C GLY A 407 14.03 36.26 -25.14
N ILE A 408 13.35 35.11 -25.07
CA ILE A 408 12.78 34.60 -23.80
C ILE A 408 13.84 33.89 -22.96
N ASN A 409 14.86 33.29 -23.58
CA ASN A 409 15.96 32.64 -22.86
C ASN A 409 16.96 33.64 -22.30
N GLU A 410 17.27 34.71 -23.03
CA GLU A 410 18.20 35.74 -22.55
C GLU A 410 17.64 36.51 -21.36
N SER A 411 16.37 36.96 -21.41
CA SER A 411 15.80 37.73 -20.29
C SER A 411 15.61 36.93 -18.99
N LEU A 412 15.44 35.60 -19.07
CA LEU A 412 15.41 34.74 -17.87
C LEU A 412 16.82 34.45 -17.33
N LEU A 413 17.80 34.30 -18.21
CA LEU A 413 19.22 34.20 -17.84
C LEU A 413 19.75 35.50 -17.27
N GLU A 414 19.32 36.65 -17.78
CA GLU A 414 19.74 37.98 -17.33
C GLU A 414 19.14 38.32 -15.97
N ASN A 415 17.87 37.99 -15.72
CA ASN A 415 17.25 38.20 -14.39
C ASN A 415 17.78 37.23 -13.31
N VAL A 416 18.23 36.03 -13.71
CA VAL A 416 18.91 35.09 -12.80
C VAL A 416 20.38 35.49 -12.61
N ALA A 417 21.05 35.98 -13.66
CA ALA A 417 22.41 36.53 -13.59
C ALA A 417 22.48 37.83 -12.77
N ASP A 418 21.46 38.69 -12.83
CA ASP A 418 21.38 39.91 -12.01
C ASP A 418 21.09 39.61 -10.53
N GLY A 419 20.33 38.54 -10.25
CA GLY A 419 20.20 38.00 -8.87
C GLY A 419 21.46 37.27 -8.37
N MET A 420 22.24 36.67 -9.27
CA MET A 420 23.46 35.89 -8.99
C MET A 420 24.78 36.68 -9.16
N GLY A 421 24.72 37.93 -9.63
CA GLY A 421 25.89 38.76 -9.96
C GLY A 421 26.65 39.30 -8.73
N ALA A 422 26.05 39.19 -7.54
CA ALA A 422 26.60 39.72 -6.30
C ALA A 422 27.40 38.70 -5.47
N LEU A 423 27.99 37.68 -6.10
CA LEU A 423 29.06 36.87 -5.49
C LEU A 423 30.34 37.15 -6.27
N GLU A 424 31.23 37.93 -5.65
CA GLU A 424 32.64 38.05 -6.07
C GLU A 424 33.16 36.63 -6.37
N GLY A 425 33.85 36.46 -7.51
CA GLY A 425 34.21 35.14 -8.06
C GLY A 425 34.88 34.21 -7.04
N ASP A 426 35.59 34.77 -6.07
CA ASP A 426 36.28 34.04 -5.00
C ASP A 426 35.33 33.38 -3.99
N MET A 427 34.24 34.04 -3.59
CA MET A 427 33.25 33.44 -2.67
C MET A 427 32.48 32.29 -3.32
N ARG A 428 32.22 32.39 -4.64
CA ARG A 428 31.57 31.32 -5.41
C ARG A 428 32.45 30.06 -5.45
N ASN A 429 33.75 30.24 -5.66
CA ASN A 429 34.72 29.15 -5.65
C ASN A 429 34.84 28.48 -4.28
N LEU A 430 34.85 29.27 -3.20
CA LEU A 430 34.93 28.75 -1.83
C LEU A 430 33.68 27.94 -1.44
N SER A 431 32.49 28.41 -1.81
CA SER A 431 31.24 27.68 -1.56
C SER A 431 31.21 26.31 -2.26
N LEU A 432 31.69 26.24 -3.50
CA LEU A 432 31.79 24.99 -4.27
C LEU A 432 32.83 24.04 -3.68
N GLN A 433 33.90 24.57 -3.09
CA GLN A 433 34.93 23.78 -2.42
C GLN A 433 34.39 23.02 -1.21
N TYR A 434 33.65 23.70 -0.32
CA TYR A 434 33.05 23.05 0.87
C TYR A 434 32.03 21.97 0.49
N PHE A 435 31.18 22.26 -0.50
CA PHE A 435 30.25 21.28 -1.04
C PHE A 435 30.98 20.07 -1.63
N ALA A 436 32.01 20.29 -2.44
CA ALA A 436 32.78 19.22 -3.07
C ALA A 436 33.47 18.30 -2.03
N LEU A 437 34.03 18.88 -0.96
CA LEU A 437 34.64 18.11 0.13
C LEU A 437 33.63 17.24 0.86
N ALA A 438 32.47 17.82 1.23
CA ALA A 438 31.40 17.08 1.89
C ALA A 438 30.83 15.97 0.99
N TRP A 439 30.60 16.27 -0.28
CA TRP A 439 30.12 15.32 -1.28
C TRP A 439 31.09 14.16 -1.48
N ASN A 440 32.38 14.45 -1.61
CA ASN A 440 33.41 13.42 -1.76
C ASN A 440 33.52 12.52 -0.51
N ALA A 441 33.28 13.06 0.70
CA ALA A 441 33.22 12.27 1.93
C ALA A 441 32.00 11.33 1.93
N VAL A 442 30.82 11.81 1.50
CA VAL A 442 29.61 10.97 1.35
C VAL A 442 29.84 9.85 0.34
N LEU A 443 30.46 10.13 -0.80
CA LEU A 443 30.78 9.10 -1.80
C LEU A 443 31.76 8.06 -1.26
N LYS A 444 32.71 8.47 -0.42
CA LYS A 444 33.64 7.56 0.24
C LYS A 444 32.88 6.63 1.20
N ASP A 445 31.97 7.17 2.00
CA ASP A 445 31.14 6.39 2.93
C ASP A 445 30.20 5.42 2.21
N MET A 446 29.50 5.88 1.16
CA MET A 446 28.68 5.02 0.29
C MET A 446 29.50 3.89 -0.34
N ARG A 447 30.76 4.16 -0.70
CA ARG A 447 31.64 3.12 -1.22
C ARG A 447 32.07 2.13 -0.14
N MET A 448 32.38 2.60 1.06
CA MET A 448 32.76 1.76 2.22
C MET A 448 31.59 0.87 2.66
N SER A 449 30.37 1.38 2.55
CA SER A 449 29.12 0.64 2.81
C SER A 449 28.66 -0.23 1.63
N ASP A 450 29.49 -0.35 0.58
CA ASP A 450 29.25 -1.13 -0.64
C ASP A 450 27.95 -0.79 -1.41
N LEU A 451 27.48 0.46 -1.28
CA LEU A 451 26.27 0.96 -1.97
C LEU A 451 26.53 1.38 -3.42
N ILE A 452 27.78 1.74 -3.75
CA ILE A 452 28.19 2.18 -5.09
C ILE A 452 29.47 1.49 -5.53
N SER A 453 29.62 1.25 -6.84
CA SER A 453 30.83 0.67 -7.41
C SER A 453 31.99 1.68 -7.46
N ASN A 454 33.22 1.19 -7.55
CA ASN A 454 34.41 2.04 -7.76
C ASN A 454 34.26 2.94 -9.01
N ARG A 455 33.64 2.42 -10.06
CA ARG A 455 33.41 3.14 -11.32
C ARG A 455 32.42 4.29 -11.14
N GLU A 456 31.33 4.08 -10.40
CA GLU A 456 30.34 5.12 -10.12
C GLU A 456 30.90 6.19 -9.19
N ARG A 457 31.63 5.78 -8.14
CA ARG A 457 32.38 6.69 -7.28
C ARG A 457 33.27 7.61 -8.11
N ASP A 458 34.08 7.04 -9.01
CA ASP A 458 35.06 7.81 -9.79
C ASP A 458 34.42 8.77 -10.80
N MET A 459 33.19 8.51 -11.24
CA MET A 459 32.41 9.42 -12.09
C MET A 459 31.76 10.56 -11.30
N LEU A 460 31.36 10.29 -10.05
CA LEU A 460 30.70 11.26 -9.17
C LEU A 460 31.67 12.12 -8.36
N TYR A 461 32.94 11.69 -8.28
CA TYR A 461 33.97 12.34 -7.48
C TYR A 461 34.41 13.69 -8.07
N PHE A 462 34.34 14.75 -7.26
CA PHE A 462 34.87 16.06 -7.64
C PHE A 462 36.40 16.06 -7.58
N ARG A 463 37.05 16.04 -8.75
CA ARG A 463 38.52 16.04 -8.87
C ARG A 463 39.18 17.41 -8.75
N PHE A 464 38.42 18.49 -8.88
CA PHE A 464 38.96 19.85 -9.09
C PHE A 464 39.49 20.57 -7.85
N TRP A 465 39.45 19.95 -6.67
CA TRP A 465 39.86 20.58 -5.42
C TRP A 465 40.70 19.61 -4.58
N ARG A 466 41.83 19.16 -5.14
CA ARG A 466 42.89 18.58 -4.32
C ARG A 466 43.56 19.72 -3.57
N TYR A 467 43.50 19.67 -2.23
CA TYR A 467 44.50 20.34 -1.42
C TYR A 467 45.82 19.62 -1.75
N ASP A 468 46.69 20.25 -2.54
CA ASP A 468 48.07 19.81 -2.63
C ASP A 468 48.70 20.11 -1.26
N VAL A 469 48.72 19.09 -0.41
CA VAL A 469 49.35 19.12 0.91
C VAL A 469 50.88 19.23 0.80
N ASP A 470 51.44 19.16 -0.42
CA ASP A 470 52.88 19.14 -0.66
C ASP A 470 53.50 20.51 -0.99
N GLU A 471 52.72 21.60 -1.09
CA GLU A 471 53.25 22.96 -1.34
C GLU A 471 53.20 23.92 -0.13
N ALA A 472 52.78 23.44 1.04
CA ALA A 472 52.65 24.25 2.26
C ALA A 472 53.95 24.47 3.05
N ASP A 473 55.12 24.07 2.54
CA ASP A 473 56.40 24.23 3.24
C ASP A 473 57.10 25.58 3.00
N ASN A 474 56.56 26.49 2.16
CA ASN A 474 57.26 27.74 1.83
C ASN A 474 56.44 29.04 1.80
N ALA A 475 55.25 29.09 2.39
CA ALA A 475 54.60 30.37 2.64
C ALA A 475 53.75 30.33 3.92
N ASN A 476 54.28 30.95 4.96
CA ASN A 476 53.56 31.25 6.18
C ASN A 476 52.63 32.45 5.92
N PRO A 477 51.29 32.29 6.00
CA PRO A 477 50.51 33.33 6.63
C PRO A 477 49.48 32.73 7.59
N LEU A 478 49.94 32.33 8.77
CA LEU A 478 49.11 32.41 9.97
C LEU A 478 49.04 33.89 10.39
N LYS A 479 47.88 34.52 10.23
CA LYS A 479 47.34 35.54 11.14
C LYS A 479 45.92 35.95 10.75
N ASN A 480 44.94 35.18 11.23
CA ASN A 480 43.95 35.61 12.22
C ASN A 480 42.90 34.48 12.39
N GLY A 481 42.63 34.10 13.64
CA GLY A 481 41.82 32.94 14.06
C GLY A 481 40.42 32.86 13.43
N GLU A 482 39.79 31.69 13.35
CA GLU A 482 39.80 30.58 14.31
C GLU A 482 40.14 29.23 13.65
N LEU A 483 40.84 28.37 14.40
CA LEU A 483 40.96 26.96 14.06
C LEU A 483 39.54 26.37 13.98
N MET A 484 39.11 25.99 12.78
CA MET A 484 38.04 25.01 12.63
C MET A 484 38.59 23.66 13.10
N ASP A 485 38.11 23.25 14.28
CA ASP A 485 38.40 22.00 14.94
C ASP A 485 38.35 20.82 13.96
N ALA A 486 39.39 19.98 13.97
CA ALA A 486 39.37 18.67 13.31
C ALA A 486 38.21 17.78 13.82
N ASP A 487 37.57 18.21 14.91
CA ASP A 487 36.39 17.64 15.54
C ASP A 487 35.04 18.04 14.89
N PHE A 488 35.01 18.97 13.92
CA PHE A 488 33.78 19.23 13.15
C PHE A 488 33.45 18.08 12.19
N PHE A 489 34.48 17.49 11.58
CA PHE A 489 34.34 16.37 10.63
C PHE A 489 34.16 15.01 11.32
N SER A 490 34.62 14.84 12.56
CA SER A 490 34.35 13.65 13.38
C SER A 490 32.87 13.50 13.75
N ARG A 491 32.09 14.59 13.69
CA ARG A 491 30.64 14.59 13.96
C ARG A 491 29.79 14.11 12.78
N PHE A 492 30.31 14.18 11.55
CA PHE A 492 29.62 13.64 10.37
C PHE A 492 29.83 12.13 10.19
N THR A 493 30.85 11.54 10.82
CA THR A 493 31.07 10.09 10.87
C THR A 493 30.09 9.31 11.75
N TYR A 494 29.19 10.00 12.47
CA TYR A 494 28.18 9.38 13.35
C TYR A 494 26.75 9.86 13.08
N LEU A 495 26.40 10.13 11.82
CA LEU A 495 25.00 10.19 11.42
C LEU A 495 24.54 8.76 11.10
N PRO A 496 23.75 8.11 11.98
CA PRO A 496 23.11 6.86 11.62
C PRO A 496 22.16 7.17 10.47
N VAL A 497 22.51 6.69 9.28
CA VAL A 497 21.63 6.64 8.13
C VAL A 497 20.45 5.76 8.53
N PHE A 498 19.28 6.40 8.73
CA PHE A 498 17.99 5.73 8.88
C PHE A 498 17.43 5.33 7.52
#